data_AF-A0A1F8N8J4-F1
#
_entry.id   AF-A0A1F8N8J4-F1
#
_cell.length_a   1.000
_cell.length_b   1.000
_cell.length_c   1.000
_cell.angle_alpha   90.00
_cell.angle_beta   90.00
_cell.angle_gamma   90.00
#
_symmetry.space_group_name_H-M   'P 1'
#
loop_
_entity.id
_entity.type
_entity.pdbx_description
1 polymer ?
#
loop_
_entity_poly.entity_id
_entity_poly.type
_entity_poly.pdbx_seq_one_letter_code
_entity_poly.pdbx_strand_id
1 'polypeptide(L)' 'AKAKEVRGMAEKIITLGKKSGLHAYRQTLTFVTDTAVTRKVFADLGPRYKERPGGYTRVIKLEPRLGDNAPMVQIELIK' A
#
# COMPACT_ATOMS: atom_id res chain seq x y z
N ALA A 1 5.93 -6.49 -13.67
CA ALA A 1 4.56 -5.93 -13.84
C ALA A 1 3.83 -5.79 -12.50
N LYS A 2 3.56 -6.89 -11.78
CA LYS A 2 2.76 -6.92 -10.54
C LYS A 2 3.12 -5.85 -9.49
N ALA A 3 4.40 -5.69 -9.16
CA ALA A 3 4.82 -4.69 -8.15
C ALA A 3 4.51 -3.24 -8.53
N LYS A 4 4.51 -2.89 -9.84
CA LYS A 4 4.16 -1.54 -10.30
C LYS A 4 2.66 -1.26 -10.12
N GLU A 5 1.82 -2.25 -10.35
CA GLU A 5 0.37 -2.15 -10.13
C GLU A 5 0.02 -2.03 -8.65
N VAL A 6 0.65 -2.86 -7.81
CA VAL A 6 0.43 -2.85 -6.36
C VAL A 6 0.80 -1.49 -5.76
N ARG A 7 1.86 -0.84 -6.25
CA ARG A 7 2.23 0.51 -5.81
C ARG A 7 1.08 1.51 -5.98
N GLY A 8 0.45 1.55 -7.16
CA GLY A 8 -0.64 2.51 -7.43
C GLY A 8 -1.85 2.29 -6.52
N MET A 9 -2.20 1.03 -6.26
CA MET A 9 -3.30 0.69 -5.34
C MET A 9 -2.97 1.03 -3.88
N ALA A 10 -1.77 0.65 -3.41
CA ALA A 10 -1.33 0.91 -2.05
C ALA A 10 -1.26 2.41 -1.73
N GLU A 11 -0.79 3.23 -2.67
CA GLU A 11 -0.74 4.68 -2.48
C GLU A 11 -2.12 5.32 -2.33
N LYS A 12 -3.10 4.88 -3.14
CA LYS A 12 -4.48 5.35 -3.02
C LYS A 12 -5.08 5.01 -1.66
N ILE A 13 -4.91 3.77 -1.21
CA ILE A 13 -5.44 3.30 0.08
C ILE A 13 -4.83 4.09 1.25
N ILE A 14 -3.51 4.29 1.27
CA ILE A 14 -2.85 5.07 2.34
C ILE A 14 -3.31 6.53 2.30
N THR A 15 -3.53 7.10 1.12
CA THR A 15 -4.05 8.46 0.96
C THR A 15 -5.48 8.60 1.50
N LEU A 16 -6.34 7.61 1.27
CA LEU A 16 -7.68 7.56 1.89
C LEU A 16 -7.59 7.43 3.41
N GLY A 17 -6.67 6.58 3.91
CA GLY A 17 -6.34 6.45 5.32
C GLY A 17 -6.00 7.78 5.99
N LYS A 18 -5.20 8.61 5.30
CA LYS A 18 -4.78 9.94 5.75
C LYS A 18 -5.92 10.96 5.78
N LYS A 19 -6.85 10.90 4.82
CA LYS A 19 -8.01 11.82 4.76
C LYS A 19 -8.98 11.59 5.93
N SER A 20 -9.02 10.37 6.47
CA SER A 20 -9.87 9.95 7.60
C SER A 20 -11.38 10.15 7.37
N GLY A 21 -12.22 9.60 8.26
CA GLY A 21 -13.68 9.73 8.22
C GLY A 21 -14.43 8.58 7.54
N LEU A 22 -15.76 8.54 7.75
CA LEU A 22 -16.61 7.41 7.36
C LEU A 22 -16.68 7.20 5.83
N HIS A 23 -16.66 8.28 5.06
CA HIS A 23 -16.70 8.21 3.60
C HIS A 23 -15.42 7.56 3.04
N ALA A 24 -14.25 8.00 3.52
CA ALA A 24 -12.96 7.40 3.14
C ALA A 24 -12.84 5.94 3.60
N TYR A 25 -13.39 5.62 4.78
CA TYR A 25 -13.43 4.25 5.29
C TYR A 25 -14.26 3.32 4.38
N ARG A 26 -15.47 3.76 3.97
CA ARG A 26 -16.32 3.01 3.03
C ARG A 26 -15.67 2.86 1.65
N GLN A 27 -15.01 3.91 1.15
CA GLN A 27 -14.23 3.82 -0.09
C GLN A 27 -13.05 2.85 0.03
N THR A 28 -12.42 2.76 1.20
CA THR A 28 -11.31 1.81 1.39
C THR A 28 -11.82 0.36 1.38
N LEU A 29 -13.00 0.12 1.96
CA LEU A 29 -13.64 -1.20 1.98
C LEU A 29 -14.01 -1.74 0.58
N THR A 30 -14.20 -0.87 -0.42
CA THR A 30 -14.44 -1.34 -1.80
C THR A 30 -13.18 -1.92 -2.44
N PHE A 31 -11.99 -1.54 -1.96
CA PHE A 31 -10.72 -2.07 -2.44
C PHE A 31 -10.18 -3.19 -1.55
N VAL A 32 -10.33 -3.05 -0.23
CA VAL A 32 -9.84 -4.01 0.78
C VAL A 32 -11.04 -4.54 1.54
N THR A 33 -11.45 -5.75 1.21
CA THR A 33 -12.60 -6.41 1.83
C THR A 33 -12.37 -6.74 3.30
N ASP A 34 -11.11 -6.89 3.72
CA ASP A 34 -10.75 -7.16 5.10
C ASP A 34 -10.82 -5.90 5.99
N THR A 35 -11.69 -5.97 6.99
CA THR A 35 -11.89 -4.91 7.98
C THR A 35 -10.69 -4.73 8.91
N ALA A 36 -9.92 -5.77 9.21
CA ALA A 36 -8.74 -5.69 10.05
C ALA A 36 -7.63 -4.90 9.35
N VAL A 37 -7.41 -5.17 8.06
CA VAL A 37 -6.46 -4.42 7.23
C VAL A 37 -6.89 -2.97 7.11
N THR A 38 -8.18 -2.72 6.85
CA THR A 38 -8.72 -1.36 6.77
C THR A 38 -8.48 -0.62 8.08
N ARG A 39 -8.78 -1.23 9.23
CA ARG A 39 -8.51 -0.63 10.55
C ARG A 39 -7.03 -0.28 10.72
N LYS A 40 -6.10 -1.15 10.32
CA LYS A 40 -4.65 -0.89 10.38
C LYS A 40 -4.23 0.31 9.51
N VAL A 41 -4.85 0.47 8.33
CA VAL A 41 -4.57 1.62 7.45
C VAL A 41 -4.93 2.93 8.15
N PHE A 42 -6.08 3.02 8.82
CA PHE A 42 -6.51 4.25 9.48
C PHE A 42 -5.84 4.45 10.86
N ALA A 43 -5.58 3.38 11.61
CA ALA A 43 -4.99 3.46 12.96
C ALA A 43 -3.48 3.71 12.92
N ASP A 44 -2.75 3.00 12.05
CA ASP A 44 -1.28 3.02 12.06
C ASP A 44 -0.72 3.82 10.88
N LEU A 45 -1.15 3.49 9.65
CA LEU A 45 -0.51 4.02 8.43
C LEU A 45 -0.91 5.47 8.14
N GLY A 46 -2.16 5.84 8.39
CA GLY A 46 -2.65 7.21 8.22
C GLY A 46 -1.85 8.23 9.04
N PRO A 47 -1.71 8.05 10.36
CA PRO A 47 -0.86 8.90 11.19
C PRO A 47 0.61 8.87 10.78
N ARG A 48 1.16 7.68 10.48
CA ARG A 48 2.57 7.51 10.10
C ARG A 48 2.94 8.32 8.86
N TYR A 49 2.06 8.45 7.87
CA TYR A 49 2.33 9.17 6.63
C TYR A 49 1.64 10.54 6.54
N LYS A 50 1.21 11.10 7.66
CA LYS A 50 0.47 12.37 7.70
C LYS A 50 1.27 13.55 7.12
N GLU A 51 2.58 13.56 7.26
CA GLU A 51 3.43 14.66 6.76
C GLU A 51 3.96 14.40 5.35
N ARG A 52 3.92 13.16 4.86
CA ARG A 52 4.52 12.77 3.58
C ARG A 52 3.56 13.02 2.40
N PRO A 53 3.96 13.78 1.36
CA PRO A 53 3.16 13.96 0.15
C PRO A 53 3.47 12.83 -0.86
N GLY A 54 2.90 11.64 -0.63
CA GLY A 54 2.99 10.53 -1.57
C GLY A 54 4.29 9.71 -1.49
N GLY A 55 4.40 8.68 -2.36
CA GLY A 55 5.57 7.80 -2.38
C GLY A 55 5.73 7.01 -1.08
N TYR A 56 4.70 6.27 -0.68
CA TYR A 56 4.69 5.51 0.58
C TYR A 56 5.32 4.11 0.46
N THR A 57 5.54 3.64 -0.77
CA THR A 57 6.13 2.33 -1.04
C THR A 57 7.49 2.44 -1.73
N ARG A 58 8.38 1.51 -1.42
CA ARG A 58 9.68 1.32 -2.06
C ARG A 58 9.69 -0.04 -2.76
N VAL A 59 10.37 -0.10 -3.91
CA VAL A 59 10.52 -1.32 -4.72
C VAL A 59 12.00 -1.60 -4.82
N ILE A 60 12.41 -2.78 -4.34
CA ILE A 60 13.79 -3.29 -4.38
C ILE A 60 13.80 -4.48 -5.33
N LYS A 61 14.69 -4.46 -6.33
CA LYS A 61 14.85 -5.58 -7.25
C LYS A 61 15.64 -6.68 -6.55
N LEU A 62 15.17 -7.91 -6.71
CA LEU A 62 15.86 -9.10 -6.22
C LEU A 62 16.41 -9.91 -7.39
N GLU A 63 17.21 -10.92 -7.08
CA GLU A 63 17.64 -11.89 -8.06
C GLU A 63 16.43 -12.61 -8.70
N PRO A 64 16.52 -13.00 -9.98
CA PRO A 64 15.46 -13.73 -10.64
C PRO A 64 15.13 -15.05 -9.94
N ARG A 65 13.87 -15.46 -10.02
CA ARG A 65 13.43 -16.72 -9.42
C ARG A 65 14.08 -17.91 -10.12
N LEU A 66 14.63 -18.83 -9.33
CA LEU A 66 15.18 -20.08 -9.84
C LEU A 66 14.07 -20.94 -10.45
N GLY A 67 14.28 -21.41 -11.68
CA GLY A 67 13.34 -22.25 -12.43
C GLY A 67 12.75 -21.56 -13.64
N ASP A 68 12.15 -20.37 -13.47
CA ASP A 68 11.49 -19.63 -14.56
C ASP A 68 12.15 -18.28 -14.89
N ASN A 69 13.26 -17.95 -14.23
CA ASN A 69 14.01 -16.71 -14.40
C ASN A 69 13.12 -15.44 -14.31
N ALA A 70 12.01 -15.53 -13.56
CA ALA A 70 11.09 -14.41 -13.45
C ALA A 70 11.73 -13.27 -12.63
N PRO A 71 11.65 -12.01 -13.08
CA PRO A 71 12.22 -10.89 -12.35
C PRO A 71 11.45 -10.65 -11.05
N MET A 72 12.12 -10.89 -9.92
CA MET A 72 11.55 -10.72 -8.58
C MET A 72 11.79 -9.33 -8.03
N VAL A 73 10.85 -8.90 -7.19
CA VAL A 73 10.85 -7.58 -6.58
C VAL A 73 10.26 -7.68 -5.18
N GLN A 74 10.91 -7.05 -4.22
CA GLN A 74 10.38 -6.81 -2.88
C GLN A 74 9.76 -5.41 -2.82
N ILE A 75 8.52 -5.33 -2.34
CA ILE A 75 7.82 -4.06 -2.11
C ILE A 75 7.66 -3.83 -0.62
N GLU A 76 8.06 -2.64 -0.15
CA GLU A 76 8.09 -2.30 1.26
C GLU A 76 7.41 -0.96 1.52
N LEU A 77 6.89 -0.81 2.74
CA LEU A 77 6.39 0.46 3.25
C LEU A 77 7.56 1.28 3.80
N ILE A 78 7.64 2.56 3.45
CA ILE A 78 8.71 3.44 3.92
C ILE A 78 8.54 3.71 5.41
N LYS A 79 9.63 3.72 6.19
CA LYS A 79 9.56 4.08 7.60
C LYS A 79 9.30 5.57 7.80
#